data_AF-A0A0H5Q7N3-F1
#
_entry.id   AF-A0A0H5Q7N3-F1
#
_cell.length_a   1.000
_cell.length_b   1.000
_cell.length_c   1.000
_cell.angle_alpha   90.00
_cell.angle_beta   90.00
_cell.angle_gamma   90.00
#
_symmetry.space_group_name_H-M   'P 1'
#
loop_
_entity.id
_entity.type
_entity.pdbx_description
1 polymer ?
#
loop_
_entity_poly.entity_id
_entity_poly.type
_entity_poly.pdbx_seq_one_letter_code
_entity_poly.pdbx_strand_id
1 'polypeptide(L)'
;MVRTTLRKKRPVSARELAEAYGVSTRTIQSWVAMKREDWIDEQAAMREAVRSYHDDEGHTWPQTAEHFNMSQGAVRQRCYRARKEREAEAAEKSKHLPGEMPLFD
;
A
#
# COMPACT_ATOMS: atom_id res chain seq x y z
N MET A 1 -7.96 21.87 -24.05
CA MET A 1 -6.68 21.34 -23.54
C MET A 1 -7.00 20.16 -22.63
N VAL A 2 -6.66 18.92 -23.03
CA VAL A 2 -6.91 17.73 -22.20
C VAL A 2 -5.93 17.78 -21.02
N ARG A 3 -6.42 17.74 -19.79
CA ARG A 3 -5.57 17.69 -18.59
C ARG A 3 -4.88 16.33 -18.55
N THR A 4 -3.60 16.27 -18.91
CA THR A 4 -2.80 15.05 -18.77
C THR A 4 -2.56 14.78 -17.28
N THR A 5 -3.32 13.88 -16.67
CA THR A 5 -3.12 13.49 -15.27
C THR A 5 -2.08 12.37 -15.20
N LEU A 6 -0.87 12.66 -14.71
CA LEU A 6 0.19 11.66 -14.55
C LEU A 6 -0.07 10.64 -13.42
N ARG A 7 -0.84 11.00 -12.38
CA ARG A 7 -1.23 10.16 -11.22
C ARG A 7 -0.06 9.36 -10.59
N LYS A 8 1.16 9.90 -10.63
CA LYS A 8 2.38 9.27 -10.10
C LYS A 8 3.04 10.19 -9.05
N LYS A 9 3.70 9.60 -8.06
CA LYS A 9 4.50 10.37 -7.07
C LYS A 9 5.59 11.16 -7.80
N ARG A 10 5.76 12.42 -7.40
CA ARG A 10 6.72 13.33 -8.04
C ARG A 10 8.16 13.04 -7.58
N PRO A 11 9.14 12.95 -8.50
CA PRO A 11 10.55 12.78 -8.13
C PRO A 11 11.18 14.10 -7.62
N VAL A 12 10.60 15.24 -8.00
CA VAL A 12 11.06 16.59 -7.67
C VAL A 12 9.96 17.40 -6.98
N SER A 13 10.26 18.60 -6.49
CA SER A 13 9.27 19.41 -5.80
C SER A 13 8.15 19.89 -6.74
N ALA A 14 6.98 20.21 -6.16
CA ALA A 14 5.88 20.77 -6.95
C ALA A 14 6.22 22.15 -7.56
N ARG A 15 7.17 22.87 -6.95
CA ARG A 15 7.61 24.20 -7.42
C ARG A 15 8.44 24.08 -8.69
N GLU A 16 9.41 23.17 -8.71
CA GLU A 16 10.26 22.93 -9.88
C GLU A 16 9.43 22.44 -11.07
N LEU A 17 8.46 21.55 -10.83
CA LEU A 17 7.54 21.11 -11.89
C LEU A 17 6.64 22.27 -12.36
N ALA A 18 6.14 23.09 -11.45
CA ALA A 18 5.32 24.25 -11.81
C ALA A 18 6.08 25.20 -12.75
N GLU A 19 7.35 25.48 -12.44
CA GLU A 19 8.24 26.29 -13.27
C GLU A 19 8.51 25.64 -14.63
N ALA A 20 8.88 24.35 -14.65
CA ALA A 20 9.19 23.62 -15.88
C ALA A 20 7.99 23.50 -16.84
N TYR A 21 6.78 23.35 -16.30
CA TYR A 21 5.55 23.20 -17.10
C TYR A 21 4.79 24.53 -17.29
N GLY A 22 5.24 25.64 -16.70
CA GLY A 22 4.56 26.94 -16.79
C GLY A 22 3.15 26.95 -16.19
N VAL A 23 2.92 26.18 -15.12
CA VAL A 23 1.60 26.06 -14.46
C VAL A 23 1.69 26.33 -12.97
N SER A 24 0.55 26.48 -12.29
CA SER A 24 0.53 26.65 -10.84
C SER A 24 0.89 25.34 -10.10
N THR A 25 1.47 25.48 -8.91
CA THR A 25 1.77 24.35 -7.99
C THR A 25 0.51 23.52 -7.68
N ARG A 26 -0.65 24.17 -7.52
CA ARG A 26 -1.95 23.50 -7.33
C ARG A 26 -2.33 22.62 -8.51
N THR A 27 -2.00 23.03 -9.73
CA THR A 27 -2.25 22.23 -10.94
C THR A 27 -1.39 20.98 -10.95
N ILE A 28 -0.09 21.11 -10.65
CA ILE A 28 0.81 19.96 -10.50
C ILE A 28 0.30 18.99 -9.43
N GLN A 29 -0.05 19.49 -8.24
CA GLN A 29 -0.61 18.66 -7.16
C GLN A 29 -1.85 17.88 -7.61
N SER A 30 -2.75 18.53 -8.35
CA SER A 30 -3.95 17.88 -8.91
C SER A 30 -3.61 16.81 -9.94
N TRP A 31 -2.57 16.99 -10.76
CA TRP A 31 -2.15 16.02 -11.77
C TRP A 31 -1.51 14.77 -11.16
N VAL A 32 -0.76 14.94 -10.07
CA VAL A 32 -0.02 13.84 -9.40
C VAL A 32 -0.80 13.18 -8.28
N ALA A 33 -1.94 13.76 -7.86
CA ALA A 33 -2.78 13.20 -6.81
C ALA A 33 -3.18 11.75 -7.17
N MET A 34 -2.72 10.81 -6.37
CA MET A 34 -3.05 9.39 -6.48
C MET A 34 -4.54 9.17 -6.17
N LYS A 35 -5.17 8.16 -6.78
CA LYS A 35 -6.53 7.78 -6.36
C LYS A 35 -6.48 7.18 -4.96
N ARG A 36 -7.60 7.28 -4.24
CA ARG A 36 -7.70 6.73 -2.89
C ARG A 36 -7.53 5.20 -2.89
N GLU A 37 -8.08 4.51 -3.89
CA GLU A 37 -7.98 3.05 -4.06
C GLU A 37 -6.51 2.64 -4.21
N ASP A 38 -5.80 3.19 -5.20
CA ASP A 38 -4.38 2.93 -5.43
C ASP A 38 -3.53 3.17 -4.16
N TRP A 39 -3.85 4.20 -3.37
CA TRP A 39 -3.14 4.49 -2.13
C TRP A 39 -3.39 3.43 -1.04
N ILE A 40 -4.63 2.93 -0.94
CA ILE A 40 -4.98 1.86 0.00
C ILE A 40 -4.25 0.57 -0.38
N ASP A 41 -4.20 0.24 -1.66
CA ASP A 41 -3.51 -0.95 -2.17
C ASP A 41 -2.01 -0.86 -1.91
N GLU A 42 -1.39 0.31 -2.16
CA GLU A 42 0.02 0.55 -1.84
C GLU A 42 0.28 0.40 -0.33
N GLN A 43 -0.62 0.89 0.52
CA GLN A 43 -0.50 0.71 1.97
C GLN A 43 -0.71 -0.74 2.42
N ALA A 44 -1.58 -1.51 1.77
CA ALA A 44 -1.76 -2.93 2.05
C ALA A 44 -0.50 -3.73 1.66
N ALA A 45 0.00 -3.53 0.43
CA ALA A 45 1.24 -4.14 -0.05
C ALA A 45 2.43 -3.81 0.85
N MET A 46 2.56 -2.55 1.29
CA MET A 46 3.63 -2.16 2.22
C MET A 46 3.54 -2.92 3.55
N ARG A 47 2.34 -3.08 4.10
CA ARG A 47 2.15 -3.77 5.39
C ARG A 47 2.44 -5.26 5.26
N GLU A 48 2.04 -5.87 4.16
CA GLU A 48 2.33 -7.26 3.88
C GLU A 48 3.84 -7.50 3.67
N ALA A 49 4.55 -6.59 3.00
CA ALA A 49 6.00 -6.65 2.86
C ALA A 49 6.72 -6.52 4.21
N VAL A 50 6.26 -5.64 5.11
CA VAL A 50 6.81 -5.55 6.49
C VAL A 50 6.58 -6.86 7.25
N ARG A 51 5.40 -7.47 7.10
CA ARG A 51 5.08 -8.74 7.74
C ARG A 51 5.93 -9.87 7.17
N SER A 52 6.05 -10.01 5.85
CA SER A 52 6.83 -11.11 5.24
C SER A 52 8.30 -11.04 5.65
N TYR A 53 8.90 -9.84 5.61
CA TYR A 53 10.29 -9.64 6.00
C TYR A 53 10.54 -9.97 7.49
N HIS A 54 9.59 -9.67 8.37
CA HIS A 54 9.74 -9.99 9.78
C HIS A 54 9.37 -11.44 10.11
N ASP A 55 8.18 -11.88 9.72
CA ASP A 55 7.57 -13.15 10.15
C ASP A 55 8.01 -14.34 9.29
N ASP A 56 8.10 -14.17 7.97
CA ASP A 56 8.43 -15.29 7.07
C ASP A 56 9.95 -15.44 6.92
N GLU A 57 10.69 -14.33 6.84
CA GLU A 57 12.15 -14.32 6.74
C GLU A 57 12.84 -14.36 8.12
N GLY A 58 12.10 -14.12 9.20
CA GLY A 58 12.59 -14.26 10.58
C GLY A 58 13.47 -13.11 11.08
N HIS A 59 13.43 -11.93 10.44
CA HIS A 59 14.23 -10.79 10.84
C HIS A 59 13.77 -10.16 12.15
N THR A 60 14.71 -9.58 12.89
CA THR A 60 14.41 -8.88 14.14
C THR A 60 13.75 -7.52 13.88
N TRP A 61 13.03 -6.98 14.88
CA TRP A 61 12.42 -5.64 14.78
C TRP A 61 13.39 -4.51 14.44
N PRO A 62 14.61 -4.43 14.99
CA PRO A 62 15.59 -3.42 14.59
C PRO A 62 15.99 -3.55 13.11
N GLN A 63 16.26 -4.77 12.63
CA GLN A 63 16.61 -5.02 11.22
C GLN A 63 15.47 -4.65 10.28
N THR A 64 14.23 -4.97 10.67
CA THR A 64 13.03 -4.61 9.90
C THR A 64 12.85 -3.09 9.85
N ALA A 65 13.04 -2.40 10.97
CA ALA A 65 12.96 -0.94 11.04
C ALA A 65 14.00 -0.26 10.13
N GLU A 66 15.23 -0.77 10.13
CA GLU A 66 16.31 -0.31 9.26
C GLU A 66 15.99 -0.56 7.78
N HIS A 67 15.57 -1.79 7.42
CA HIS A 67 15.25 -2.17 6.05
C HIS A 67 14.18 -1.26 5.42
N PHE A 68 13.12 -0.93 6.18
CA PHE A 68 12.03 -0.08 5.70
C PHE A 68 12.23 1.42 5.96
N ASN A 69 13.37 1.82 6.56
CA ASN A 69 13.64 3.19 6.97
C ASN A 69 12.50 3.80 7.80
N MET A 70 12.03 3.06 8.81
CA MET A 70 10.93 3.42 9.70
C MET A 70 11.32 3.23 11.17
N SER A 71 10.56 3.81 12.10
CA SER A 71 10.73 3.50 13.52
C SER A 71 10.27 2.08 13.85
N GLN A 72 10.85 1.46 14.89
CA GLN A 72 10.44 0.13 15.35
C GLN A 72 8.93 0.06 15.70
N GLY A 73 8.38 1.13 16.28
CA GLY A 73 6.94 1.20 16.58
C GLY A 73 6.08 1.17 15.31
N ALA A 74 6.49 1.87 14.26
CA ALA A 74 5.77 1.92 12.99
C ALA A 74 5.76 0.56 12.29
N VAL A 75 6.90 -0.15 12.24
CA VAL A 75 6.95 -1.49 11.62
C VAL A 75 6.13 -2.52 12.40
N ARG A 76 6.15 -2.48 13.74
CA ARG A 76 5.31 -3.35 14.58
C ARG A 76 3.83 -3.13 14.30
N GLN A 77 3.38 -1.88 14.31
CA GLN A 77 1.98 -1.55 14.04
C GLN A 77 1.55 -2.02 12.65
N ARG A 78 2.39 -1.83 11.63
CA ARG A 78 2.15 -2.29 10.25
C ARG A 78 2.05 -3.81 10.17
N CYS A 79 2.99 -4.52 10.77
CA CYS A 79 3.00 -5.99 10.82
C CYS A 79 1.75 -6.55 11.52
N TYR A 80 1.40 -6.05 12.70
CA TYR A 80 0.18 -6.49 13.40
C TYR A 80 -1.09 -6.24 12.60
N ARG A 81 -1.16 -5.14 11.85
CA ARG A 81 -2.30 -4.84 11.00
C ARG A 81 -2.37 -5.78 9.78
N ALA A 82 -1.24 -6.14 9.19
CA ALA A 82 -1.18 -7.13 8.11
C ALA A 82 -1.67 -8.52 8.57
N ARG A 83 -1.26 -8.95 9.78
CA ARG A 83 -1.75 -10.22 10.37
C ARG A 83 -3.27 -10.25 10.48
N LYS A 84 -3.86 -9.18 11.03
CA LYS A 84 -5.32 -9.05 11.14
C LYS A 84 -6.04 -9.05 9.78
N GLU A 85 -5.44 -8.46 8.76
CA GLU A 85 -6.01 -8.45 7.41
C GLU A 85 -5.99 -9.84 6.78
N ARG A 86 -4.90 -10.61 6.93
CA ARG A 86 -4.88 -12.02 6.49
C ARG A 86 -5.86 -12.89 7.23
N GLU A 87 -6.01 -12.70 8.54
CA GLU A 87 -7.02 -13.39 9.34
C GLU A 87 -8.43 -13.07 8.84
N ALA A 88 -8.71 -11.80 8.53
CA ALA A 88 -9.98 -11.37 7.97
C ALA A 88 -10.22 -11.94 6.55
N GLU A 89 -9.22 -11.91 5.68
CA GLU A 89 -9.29 -12.51 4.34
C GLU A 89 -9.49 -14.02 4.39
N ALA A 90 -8.81 -14.71 5.30
CA ALA A 90 -8.99 -16.15 5.52
C ALA A 90 -10.39 -16.47 6.07
N ALA A 91 -10.91 -15.63 6.97
CA ALA A 91 -12.26 -15.76 7.50
C ALA A 91 -13.35 -15.46 6.46
N GLU A 92 -13.14 -14.48 5.56
CA GLU A 92 -14.06 -14.22 4.45
C GLU A 92 -14.00 -15.34 3.41
N LYS A 93 -12.80 -15.86 3.10
CA LYS A 93 -12.64 -17.02 2.21
C LYS A 93 -13.31 -18.27 2.77
N SER A 94 -13.26 -18.51 4.08
CA SER A 94 -13.94 -19.65 4.70
C SER A 94 -15.47 -19.49 4.72
N LYS A 95 -15.99 -18.26 4.85
CA LYS A 95 -17.43 -17.98 4.75
C LYS A 95 -17.98 -18.10 3.32
N HIS A 96 -17.17 -17.78 2.31
CA HIS A 96 -17.57 -17.84 0.90
C HIS A 96 -17.48 -19.24 0.26
N LEU A 97 -17.28 -20.29 1.06
CA LEU A 97 -17.41 -21.69 0.65
C LEU A 97 -18.77 -22.33 1.08
N PRO A 98 -19.96 -21.82 0.68
CA PRO A 98 -21.18 -22.60 0.79
C PRO A 98 -21.45 -23.37 -0.52
N GLY A 99 -21.30 -24.69 -0.49
CA GLY A 99 -22.06 -25.59 -1.35
C GLY A 99 -21.37 -26.18 -2.59
N GLU A 100 -20.33 -26.99 -2.41
CA GLU A 100 -20.24 -28.20 -3.24
C GLU A 100 -21.47 -29.06 -2.90
N MET A 101 -22.52 -28.93 -3.70
CA MET A 101 -23.61 -29.89 -3.70
C MET A 101 -22.99 -31.25 -4.02
N PRO A 102 -23.16 -32.29 -3.17
CA PRO A 102 -22.65 -33.59 -3.52
C PRO A 102 -23.38 -34.06 -4.77
N LEU A 103 -22.61 -34.31 -5.83
CA LEU A 103 -23.04 -35.04 -7.00
C LEU A 103 -23.29 -36.48 -6.53
N PHE A 104 -24.48 -36.75 -6.01
CA PHE A 104 -24.98 -38.10 -5.86
C PHE A 104 -25.79 -38.43 -7.11
N ASP A 105 -25.43 -39.55 -7.73
CA ASP A 105 -25.95 -40.14 -8.98
C ASP A 105 -27.47 -40.41 -8.96
#